data_AF-A0A3D0PJ22-F1
#
_entry.id   AF-A0A3D0PJ22-F1
#
_cell.length_a   1.000
_cell.length_b   1.000
_cell.length_c   1.000
_cell.angle_alpha   90.00
_cell.angle_beta   90.00
_cell.angle_gamma   90.00
#
_symmetry.space_group_name_H-M   'P 1'
#
loop_
_entity.id
_entity.type
_entity.pdbx_description
1 polymer ?
#
loop_
_entity_poly.entity_id
_entity_poly.type
_entity_poly.pdbx_seq_one_letter_code
_entity_poly.pdbx_strand_id
1 'polypeptide(L)'
;MSNLKDIKPIVSIADDSLSYLLMVIAVLLIVAFFIRQIIKSKKKNDKQVAIEKLQKLDFSESKSVAYGFKKYAEALCNSDNKAQFKQINNDLEKYKYKKYVDDLDPKLIQQIKSFIHV
;
A
#
# COMPACT_ATOMS: atom_id res chain seq x y z
N MET A 1 78.33 19.76 -8.19
CA MET A 1 77.40 18.62 -8.06
C MET A 1 76.48 18.91 -6.89
N SER A 2 75.22 19.27 -7.18
CA SER A 2 74.20 19.60 -6.17
C SER A 2 73.83 18.34 -5.38
N ASN A 3 73.91 18.45 -4.05
CA ASN A 3 73.59 17.38 -3.11
C ASN A 3 72.08 17.07 -3.17
N LEU A 4 71.73 15.85 -3.60
CA LEU A 4 70.35 15.39 -3.64
C LEU A 4 69.83 15.29 -2.20
N LYS A 5 68.72 15.97 -1.90
CA LYS A 5 68.07 15.90 -0.59
C LYS A 5 67.35 14.57 -0.45
N ASP A 6 67.60 13.90 0.67
CA ASP A 6 66.99 12.62 1.01
C ASP A 6 65.47 12.77 1.15
N ILE A 7 64.72 11.82 0.58
CA ILE A 7 63.26 11.83 0.62
C ILE A 7 62.79 11.29 1.98
N LYS A 8 61.80 11.95 2.59
CA LYS A 8 61.28 11.50 3.88
C LYS A 8 60.72 10.08 3.79
N PRO A 9 60.91 9.24 4.83
CA PRO A 9 60.34 7.90 4.87
C PRO A 9 58.80 7.97 4.86
N ILE A 10 58.19 6.95 4.26
CA ILE A 10 56.74 6.81 4.18
C ILE A 10 56.20 6.63 5.60
N VAL A 11 55.34 7.56 6.01
CA VAL A 11 54.61 7.50 7.29
C VAL A 11 53.31 6.75 7.07
N SER A 12 53.09 5.68 7.84
CA SER A 12 51.83 4.94 7.82
C SER A 12 50.74 5.78 8.49
N ILE A 13 49.70 6.12 7.74
CA ILE A 13 48.50 6.75 8.27
C ILE A 13 47.48 5.64 8.49
N ALA A 14 46.90 5.55 9.69
CA ALA A 14 45.80 4.64 9.94
C ALA A 14 44.56 5.15 9.16
N ASP A 15 43.98 4.28 8.33
CA ASP A 15 42.80 4.60 7.53
C ASP A 15 41.59 3.83 8.05
N ASP A 16 40.67 4.56 8.69
CA ASP A 16 39.40 4.04 9.20
C ASP A 16 38.22 4.35 8.27
N SER A 17 38.46 4.87 7.06
CA SER A 17 37.42 5.28 6.11
C SER A 17 36.41 4.16 5.83
N LEU A 18 36.87 2.91 5.77
CA LEU A 18 36.04 1.73 5.57
C LEU A 18 35.10 1.48 6.76
N SER A 19 35.59 1.67 7.99
CA SER A 19 34.79 1.54 9.22
C SER A 19 33.69 2.61 9.29
N TYR A 20 34.01 3.86 8.96
CA TYR A 20 33.02 4.94 8.90
C TYR A 20 31.96 4.68 7.81
N LEU A 21 32.37 4.18 6.65
CA LEU A 21 31.46 3.82 5.56
C LEU A 21 30.49 2.71 6.00
N LEU A 22 30.99 1.66 6.65
CA LEU A 22 30.16 0.57 7.16
C LEU A 22 29.19 1.05 8.24
N MET A 23 29.62 1.97 9.11
CA MET A 23 28.75 2.56 10.13
C MET A 23 27.57 3.31 9.49
N VAL A 24 27.83 4.12 8.47
CA VAL A 24 26.78 4.86 7.74
C VAL A 24 25.81 3.88 7.06
N ILE A 25 26.31 2.85 6.39
CA ILE A 25 25.46 1.83 5.76
C ILE A 25 24.59 1.11 6.80
N ALA A 26 25.15 0.74 7.96
CA ALA A 26 24.41 0.08 9.02
C ALA A 26 23.25 0.96 9.53
N VAL A 27 23.51 2.26 9.74
CA VAL A 27 22.47 3.21 10.15
C VAL A 27 21.37 3.33 9.08
N LEU A 28 21.74 3.43 7.80
CA LEU A 28 20.78 3.50 6.70
C LEU A 28 19.90 2.25 6.61
N LEU A 29 20.46 1.05 6.82
CA LEU A 29 19.71 -0.20 6.82
C LEU A 29 18.71 -0.27 7.97
N ILE A 30 19.11 0.19 9.17
CA ILE A 30 18.21 0.26 10.33
C ILE A 30 17.05 1.20 10.04
N VAL A 31 17.32 2.39 9.52
CA VAL A 31 16.29 3.38 9.15
C VAL A 31 15.34 2.81 8.09
N ALA A 32 15.88 2.19 7.04
CA ALA A 32 15.10 1.57 5.99
C ALA A 32 14.20 0.43 6.52
N PHE A 33 14.68 -0.36 7.47
CA PHE A 33 13.92 -1.42 8.13
C PHE A 33 12.72 -0.84 8.89
N PHE A 34 12.93 0.19 9.72
CA PHE A 34 11.85 0.84 10.47
C PHE A 34 10.82 1.50 9.54
N ILE A 35 11.27 2.20 8.51
CA ILE A 35 10.36 2.79 7.50
C ILE A 35 9.50 1.70 6.86
N ARG A 36 10.10 0.58 6.45
CA ARG A 36 9.37 -0.55 5.86
C ARG A 36 8.33 -1.14 6.81
N GLN A 37 8.66 -1.23 8.10
CA GLN A 37 7.74 -1.76 9.13
C GLN A 37 6.55 -0.83 9.38
N ILE A 38 6.77 0.49 9.43
CA ILE A 38 5.71 1.49 9.56
C ILE A 38 4.77 1.45 8.36
N ILE A 39 5.32 1.42 7.13
CA ILE A 39 4.51 1.36 5.90
C ILE A 39 3.65 0.08 5.86
N LYS A 40 4.23 -1.07 6.22
CA LYS A 40 3.48 -2.34 6.28
C LYS A 40 2.34 -2.28 7.31
N SER A 41 2.56 -1.65 8.44
CA SER A 41 1.56 -1.55 9.51
C SER A 41 0.41 -0.62 9.12
N LYS A 42 0.71 0.53 8.48
CA LYS A 42 -0.31 1.44 7.94
C LYS A 42 -1.20 0.76 6.90
N LYS A 43 -0.61 0.02 5.96
CA LYS A 43 -1.38 -0.73 4.94
C LYS A 43 -2.35 -1.76 5.54
N LYS A 44 -1.99 -2.38 6.66
CA LYS A 44 -2.91 -3.29 7.37
C LYS A 44 -4.10 -2.55 7.97
N ASN A 45 -3.85 -1.38 8.56
CA ASN A 45 -4.88 -0.53 9.13
C ASN A 45 -5.85 -0.02 8.03
N ASP A 46 -5.33 0.46 6.90
CA ASP A 46 -6.16 0.95 5.80
C ASP A 46 -7.12 -0.13 5.26
N LYS A 47 -6.67 -1.38 5.17
CA LYS A 47 -7.52 -2.52 4.78
C LYS A 47 -8.61 -2.79 5.80
N GLN A 48 -8.30 -2.75 7.10
CA GLN A 48 -9.29 -2.94 8.16
C GLN A 48 -10.36 -1.84 8.13
N VAL A 49 -9.95 -0.59 7.98
CA VAL A 49 -10.87 0.55 7.85
C VAL A 49 -11.76 0.40 6.62
N ALA A 50 -11.21 -0.07 5.49
CA ALA A 50 -12.00 -0.34 4.29
C ALA A 50 -13.06 -1.43 4.50
N ILE A 51 -12.72 -2.52 5.20
CA ILE A 51 -13.67 -3.60 5.55
C ILE A 51 -14.80 -3.04 6.44
N GLU A 52 -14.48 -2.30 7.49
CA GLU A 52 -15.49 -1.70 8.37
C GLU A 52 -16.44 -0.77 7.61
N LYS A 53 -15.90 0.03 6.68
CA LYS A 53 -16.71 0.94 5.85
C LYS A 53 -17.60 0.18 4.87
N LEU A 54 -17.12 -0.93 4.30
CA LEU A 54 -17.92 -1.79 3.43
C LEU A 54 -19.02 -2.54 4.19
N GLN A 55 -18.76 -2.97 5.42
CA GLN A 55 -19.75 -3.65 6.26
C GLN A 55 -20.87 -2.71 6.73
N LYS A 56 -20.57 -1.42 6.90
CA LYS A 56 -21.53 -0.37 7.29
C LYS A 56 -22.26 0.26 6.09
N LEU A 57 -22.13 -0.31 4.89
CA LEU A 57 -22.87 0.19 3.73
C LEU A 57 -24.37 -0.02 3.93
N ASP A 58 -25.14 1.04 3.70
CA ASP A 58 -26.60 0.97 3.69
C ASP A 58 -27.07 0.48 2.31
N PHE A 59 -27.60 -0.75 2.27
CA PHE A 59 -28.11 -1.37 1.05
C PHE A 59 -29.46 -0.80 0.59
N SER A 60 -30.09 0.07 1.39
CA SER A 60 -31.29 0.81 0.98
C SER A 60 -31.00 1.89 -0.07
N GLU A 61 -29.75 2.37 -0.15
CA GLU A 61 -29.37 3.48 -1.01
C GLU A 61 -28.39 3.01 -2.11
N SER A 62 -28.95 2.52 -3.22
CA SER A 62 -28.22 1.91 -4.33
C SER A 62 -27.06 2.74 -4.89
N LYS A 63 -27.22 4.07 -4.95
CA LYS A 63 -26.13 4.98 -5.37
C LYS A 63 -24.99 5.00 -4.36
N SER A 64 -25.33 5.11 -3.08
CA SER A 64 -24.35 5.19 -2.00
C SER A 64 -23.48 3.93 -1.97
N VAL A 65 -24.10 2.75 -2.18
CA VAL A 65 -23.42 1.47 -2.30
C VAL A 65 -22.48 1.47 -3.50
N ALA A 66 -22.93 1.90 -4.69
CA ALA A 66 -22.08 1.89 -5.89
C ALA A 66 -20.84 2.80 -5.76
N TYR A 67 -20.99 3.98 -5.15
CA TYR A 67 -19.85 4.87 -4.88
C TYR A 67 -18.96 4.36 -3.75
N GLY A 68 -19.55 3.89 -2.65
CA GLY A 68 -18.84 3.38 -1.49
C GLY A 68 -18.06 2.10 -1.79
N PHE A 69 -18.70 1.14 -2.47
CA PHE A 69 -18.07 -0.10 -2.89
C PHE A 69 -16.85 0.18 -3.77
N LYS A 70 -16.98 0.99 -4.84
CA LYS A 70 -15.84 1.32 -5.71
C LYS A 70 -14.67 1.90 -4.92
N LYS A 71 -14.95 2.81 -3.98
CA LYS A 71 -13.92 3.51 -3.20
C LYS A 71 -13.18 2.58 -2.22
N TYR A 72 -13.91 1.74 -1.49
CA TYR A 72 -13.31 0.94 -0.40
C TYR A 72 -12.90 -0.46 -0.86
N ALA A 73 -13.58 -1.06 -1.83
CA ALA A 73 -13.23 -2.38 -2.35
C ALA A 73 -11.94 -2.38 -3.17
N GLU A 74 -11.51 -1.23 -3.71
CA GLU A 74 -10.20 -1.10 -4.36
C GLU A 74 -9.04 -1.39 -3.39
N ALA A 75 -9.15 -0.99 -2.12
CA ALA A 75 -8.14 -1.26 -1.09
C ALA A 75 -8.05 -2.75 -0.71
N LEU A 76 -9.10 -3.52 -0.99
CA LEU A 76 -9.19 -4.97 -0.76
C LEU A 76 -8.85 -5.81 -2.00
N CYS A 77 -8.74 -5.17 -3.17
CA CYS A 77 -8.45 -5.82 -4.43
C CYS A 77 -7.02 -6.39 -4.42
N ASN A 78 -6.92 -7.72 -4.56
CA ASN A 78 -5.67 -8.46 -4.79
C ASN A 78 -5.69 -9.07 -6.20
N SER A 79 -4.58 -9.68 -6.65
CA SER A 79 -4.48 -10.35 -7.95
C SER A 79 -5.62 -11.33 -8.22
N ASP A 80 -6.02 -12.06 -7.19
CA ASP A 80 -6.95 -13.20 -7.30
C ASP A 80 -8.40 -12.72 -7.36
N ASN A 81 -8.73 -11.67 -6.59
CA ASN A 81 -10.10 -11.14 -6.49
C ASN A 81 -10.39 -10.00 -7.49
N LYS A 82 -9.41 -9.63 -8.32
CA LYS A 82 -9.52 -8.51 -9.28
C LYS A 82 -10.61 -8.72 -10.32
N ALA A 83 -10.80 -9.96 -10.77
CA ALA A 83 -11.86 -10.31 -11.72
C ALA A 83 -13.25 -10.12 -11.11
N GLN A 84 -13.43 -10.62 -9.88
CA GLN A 84 -14.68 -10.49 -9.13
C GLN A 84 -15.00 -9.02 -8.81
N PHE A 85 -14.01 -8.24 -8.39
CA PHE A 85 -14.16 -6.80 -8.17
C PHE A 85 -14.63 -6.07 -9.43
N LYS A 86 -14.01 -6.34 -10.59
CA LYS A 86 -14.40 -5.72 -11.87
C LYS A 86 -15.83 -6.05 -12.25
N GLN A 87 -16.25 -7.30 -12.07
CA GLN A 87 -17.62 -7.73 -12.37
C GLN A 87 -18.63 -6.96 -11.50
N ILE A 88 -18.46 -6.99 -10.17
CA ILE A 88 -19.34 -6.29 -9.23
C ILE A 88 -19.36 -4.78 -9.51
N ASN A 89 -18.20 -4.17 -9.77
CA ASN A 89 -18.12 -2.73 -10.08
C ASN A 89 -18.85 -2.39 -11.39
N ASN A 90 -18.74 -3.21 -12.43
CA ASN A 90 -19.43 -2.99 -13.71
C ASN A 90 -20.96 -3.10 -13.54
N ASP A 91 -21.43 -4.06 -12.74
CA ASP A 91 -22.86 -4.19 -12.45
C ASP A 91 -23.37 -3.01 -11.58
N LEU A 92 -22.55 -2.51 -10.64
CA LEU A 92 -22.86 -1.33 -9.84
C LEU A 92 -22.85 -0.01 -10.64
N GLU A 93 -22.13 0.07 -11.77
CA GLU A 93 -22.08 1.29 -12.58
C GLU A 93 -23.45 1.69 -13.14
N LYS A 94 -24.32 0.72 -13.38
CA LYS A 94 -25.72 0.92 -13.82
C LYS A 94 -26.53 1.79 -12.84
N TYR A 95 -26.11 1.83 -11.57
CA TYR A 95 -26.81 2.53 -10.49
C TYR A 95 -26.21 3.92 -10.17
N LYS A 96 -25.01 4.26 -10.68
CA LYS A 96 -24.33 5.52 -10.35
C LYS A 96 -24.97 6.78 -10.93
N TYR A 97 -25.53 6.68 -12.13
CA TYR A 97 -25.88 7.86 -12.94
C TYR A 97 -27.39 7.98 -13.22
N LYS A 98 -28.21 7.01 -12.80
CA LYS A 98 -29.66 7.09 -12.98
C LYS A 98 -30.27 8.10 -12.00
N LYS A 99 -31.24 8.90 -12.45
CA LYS A 99 -31.93 9.90 -11.61
C LYS A 99 -32.76 9.23 -10.51
N TYR A 100 -33.59 8.26 -10.91
CA TYR A 100 -34.29 7.32 -10.03
C TYR A 100 -33.60 5.97 -10.11
N VAL A 101 -33.36 5.35 -8.97
CA VAL A 101 -32.57 4.11 -8.89
C VAL A 101 -33.44 3.07 -8.23
N ASP A 102 -33.57 1.93 -8.91
CA ASP A 102 -34.27 0.76 -8.39
C ASP A 102 -33.46 0.15 -7.24
N ASP A 103 -34.12 -0.66 -6.42
CA ASP A 103 -33.47 -1.43 -5.37
C ASP A 103 -32.36 -2.32 -5.96
N LEU A 104 -31.30 -2.53 -5.20
CA LEU A 104 -30.21 -3.43 -5.60
C LEU A 104 -30.75 -4.85 -5.80
N ASP A 105 -30.28 -5.53 -6.85
CA ASP A 105 -30.55 -6.95 -7.02
C ASP A 105 -30.03 -7.72 -5.79
N PRO A 106 -30.87 -8.53 -5.12
CA PRO A 106 -30.47 -9.35 -3.98
C PRO A 106 -29.23 -10.20 -4.25
N LYS A 107 -29.04 -10.68 -5.49
CA LYS A 107 -27.86 -11.44 -5.90
C LYS A 107 -26.59 -10.59 -5.81
N LEU A 108 -26.68 -9.33 -6.19
CA LEU A 108 -25.57 -8.39 -6.16
C LEU A 108 -25.15 -8.06 -4.72
N ILE A 109 -26.14 -7.90 -3.83
CA ILE A 109 -25.91 -7.72 -2.40
C ILE A 109 -25.17 -8.92 -1.82
N GLN A 110 -25.56 -10.14 -2.20
CA GLN A 110 -24.90 -11.36 -1.76
C GLN A 110 -23.46 -11.44 -2.28
N GLN A 111 -23.21 -11.08 -3.55
CA GLN A 111 -21.85 -11.03 -4.12
C GLN A 111 -20.95 -10.03 -3.38
N ILE A 112 -21.48 -8.85 -3.04
CA ILE A 112 -20.77 -7.83 -2.26
C ILE A 112 -20.42 -8.37 -0.87
N LYS A 113 -21.39 -9.00 -0.18
CA LYS A 113 -21.17 -9.60 1.14
C LYS A 113 -20.11 -10.70 1.11
N SER A 114 -20.17 -11.58 0.10
CA SER A 114 -19.14 -12.61 -0.08
C SER A 114 -17.77 -11.98 -0.30
N PHE A 115 -17.65 -10.95 -1.13
CA PHE A 115 -16.38 -10.26 -1.40
C PHE A 115 -15.77 -9.62 -0.14
N ILE A 116 -16.58 -9.13 0.80
CA ILE A 116 -16.12 -8.53 2.07
C ILE A 116 -15.63 -9.60 3.07
N HIS A 117 -16.11 -10.84 2.95
CA HIS A 117 -15.81 -11.95 3.87
C HIS A 117 -14.68 -12.88 3.40
N VAL A 118 -14.09 -12.66 2.22
CA VAL A 118 -12.89 -13.38 1.72
C VAL A 118 -11.62 -12.75 2.28
#